data_AF-A0AAD5ZW50-F1
#
_entry.id   AF-A0AAD5ZW50-F1
#
_cell.length_a   1.000
_cell.length_b   1.000
_cell.length_c   1.000
_cell.angle_alpha   90.00
_cell.angle_beta   90.00
_cell.angle_gamma   90.00
#
_symmetry.space_group_name_H-M   'P 1'
#
loop_
_entity.id
_entity.type
_entity.pdbx_description
1 polymer ?
#
loop_
_entity_poly.entity_id
_entity_poly.type
_entity_poly.pdbx_seq_one_letter_code
_entity_poly.pdbx_strand_id
1 'polypeptide(L)'
;MALGGDGEEGVDDQAVKVVHIIDTFRLQEQLPFDKKQFVTFIKRCIKNLTPKLEPEKQEAFKKNIEGATKFLLSKPKDLQL
;
A
#
# COMPACT_ATOMS: atom_id res chain seq x y z
N MET A 1 -14.74 -48.70 31.19
CA MET A 1 -13.33 -48.41 30.86
C MET A 1 -12.93 -49.23 29.65
N ALA A 2 -12.67 -48.54 28.52
CA ALA A 2 -11.98 -48.96 27.29
C ALA A 2 -11.95 -47.68 26.40
N LEU A 3 -10.96 -46.79 26.52
CA LEU A 3 -9.62 -46.75 25.88
C LEU A 3 -9.63 -46.18 24.44
N GLY A 4 -9.26 -44.89 24.33
CA GLY A 4 -8.20 -44.37 23.44
C GLY A 4 -8.48 -44.08 21.96
N GLY A 5 -8.00 -42.91 21.48
CA GLY A 5 -7.87 -42.50 20.07
C GLY A 5 -8.38 -41.07 19.85
N ASP A 6 -7.70 -40.04 20.37
CA ASP A 6 -6.58 -39.34 19.71
C ASP A 6 -7.01 -38.55 18.46
N GLY A 7 -7.15 -37.22 18.64
CA GLY A 7 -6.61 -36.25 17.70
C GLY A 7 -7.33 -36.03 16.37
N GLU A 8 -8.62 -35.68 16.35
CA GLU A 8 -9.22 -35.03 15.17
C GLU A 8 -9.94 -33.72 15.53
N GLU A 9 -9.24 -32.85 16.26
CA GLU A 9 -9.55 -31.41 16.22
C GLU A 9 -8.89 -30.84 14.96
N GLY A 10 -9.42 -31.23 13.79
CA GLY A 10 -9.06 -30.67 12.50
C GLY A 10 -9.60 -29.26 12.40
N VAL A 11 -9.01 -28.31 13.14
CA VAL A 11 -9.13 -26.89 12.79
C VAL A 11 -8.38 -26.74 11.48
N ASP A 12 -9.15 -26.69 10.40
CA ASP A 12 -8.66 -26.29 9.10
C ASP A 12 -8.04 -24.89 9.26
N ASP A 13 -6.70 -24.84 9.30
CA ASP A 13 -5.91 -23.61 9.39
C ASP A 13 -5.99 -22.87 8.04
N GLN A 14 -7.21 -22.54 7.63
CA GLN A 14 -7.58 -21.65 6.54
C GLN A 14 -7.34 -20.18 6.93
N ALA A 15 -6.41 -19.92 7.85
CA ALA A 15 -6.07 -18.59 8.33
C ALA A 15 -5.27 -17.84 7.25
N VAL A 16 -5.98 -17.13 6.37
CA VAL A 16 -5.36 -16.27 5.37
C VAL A 16 -4.77 -15.04 6.07
N LYS A 17 -3.43 -14.97 6.12
CA LYS A 17 -2.71 -13.80 6.65
C LYS A 17 -2.82 -12.65 5.66
N VAL A 18 -3.67 -11.67 5.98
CA VAL A 18 -3.87 -10.45 5.20
C VAL A 18 -3.45 -9.22 5.99
N VAL A 19 -3.00 -8.17 5.29
CA VAL A 19 -2.76 -6.88 5.94
C VAL A 19 -4.10 -6.30 6.34
N HIS A 20 -4.26 -5.93 7.62
CA HIS A 20 -5.53 -5.46 8.18
C HIS A 20 -6.15 -4.29 7.39
N ILE A 21 -5.33 -3.36 6.89
CA ILE A 21 -5.79 -2.22 6.07
C ILE A 21 -6.31 -2.72 4.71
N ILE A 22 -5.67 -3.72 4.10
CA ILE A 22 -6.12 -4.29 2.82
C ILE A 22 -7.47 -4.99 2.99
N ASP A 23 -7.60 -5.78 4.05
CA ASP A 23 -8.83 -6.53 4.36
C ASP A 23 -10.01 -5.59 4.69
N THR A 24 -9.78 -4.64 5.59
CA THR A 24 -10.81 -3.70 6.06
C THR A 24 -11.38 -2.86 4.91
N PHE A 25 -10.53 -2.36 4.02
CA PHE A 25 -10.94 -1.50 2.91
C PHE A 25 -11.11 -2.24 1.58
N ARG A 26 -10.95 -3.57 1.58
CA ARG A 26 -10.99 -4.42 0.37
C ARG A 26 -10.11 -3.87 -0.74
N LEU A 27 -8.88 -3.46 -0.39
CA LEU A 27 -7.95 -2.86 -1.36
C LEU A 27 -7.54 -3.92 -2.37
N GLN A 28 -7.61 -3.56 -3.65
CA GLN A 28 -7.12 -4.40 -4.73
C GLN A 28 -5.66 -4.06 -5.02
N GLU A 29 -4.82 -5.08 -5.17
CA GLU A 29 -3.46 -4.91 -5.66
C GLU A 29 -3.49 -4.31 -7.07
N GLN A 30 -2.65 -3.29 -7.31
CA GLN A 30 -2.57 -2.72 -8.64
C GLN A 30 -1.86 -3.69 -9.60
N LEU A 31 -2.34 -3.71 -10.85
CA LEU A 31 -1.61 -4.25 -11.99
C LEU A 31 -0.18 -3.68 -12.08
N PRO A 32 0.75 -4.35 -12.80
CA PRO A 32 2.15 -3.94 -12.91
C PRO A 32 2.28 -2.45 -13.16
N PHE A 33 2.87 -1.74 -12.19
CA PHE A 33 2.93 -0.30 -12.18
C PHE A 33 4.35 0.17 -12.50
N ASP A 34 4.59 0.45 -13.78
CA ASP A 34 5.93 0.83 -14.23
C ASP A 34 6.35 2.21 -13.70
N LYS A 35 7.67 2.41 -13.55
CA LYS A 35 8.24 3.70 -13.11
C LYS A 35 7.73 4.91 -13.90
N LYS A 36 7.47 4.75 -15.21
CA LYS A 36 6.92 5.82 -16.06
C LYS A 36 5.48 6.19 -15.65
N GLN A 37 4.65 5.19 -15.35
CA GLN A 37 3.28 5.40 -14.88
C GLN A 37 3.29 6.08 -13.51
N PHE A 38 4.18 5.65 -12.61
CA PHE A 38 4.36 6.27 -11.30
C PHE A 38 4.70 7.77 -11.39
N VAL A 39 5.73 8.14 -12.17
CA VAL A 39 6.12 9.55 -12.32
C VAL A 39 4.97 10.38 -12.91
N THR A 40 4.25 9.83 -13.88
CA THR A 40 3.12 10.50 -14.53
C THR A 40 1.98 10.74 -13.55
N PHE A 41 1.65 9.72 -12.75
CA PHE A 41 0.61 9.79 -11.73
C PHE A 41 0.96 10.81 -10.64
N ILE A 42 2.17 10.75 -10.07
CA ILE A 42 2.61 11.70 -9.04
C ILE A 42 2.60 13.14 -9.54
N LYS A 43 3.07 13.39 -10.78
CA LYS A 43 2.99 14.74 -11.38
C LYS A 43 1.55 15.23 -11.47
N ARG A 44 0.60 14.36 -11.85
CA ARG A 44 -0.83 14.69 -11.88
C ARG A 44 -1.37 14.98 -10.48
N CYS A 45 -1.01 14.19 -9.47
CA CYS A 45 -1.39 14.42 -8.08
C CYS A 45 -0.88 15.78 -7.59
N ILE A 46 0.40 16.10 -7.78
CA ILE A 46 0.99 17.39 -7.39
C ILE A 46 0.22 18.54 -8.03
N LYS A 47 -0.04 18.47 -9.34
CA LYS A 47 -0.78 19.50 -10.07
C LYS A 47 -2.20 19.70 -9.52
N ASN A 48 -2.88 18.63 -9.13
CA ASN A 48 -4.26 18.69 -8.65
C ASN A 48 -4.38 19.05 -7.17
N LEU A 49 -3.37 18.74 -6.36
CA LEU A 49 -3.38 18.98 -4.91
C LEU A 49 -2.85 20.36 -4.55
N THR A 50 -1.77 20.82 -5.20
CA THR A 50 -1.16 22.13 -4.93
C THR A 50 -2.18 23.29 -4.86
N PRO A 51 -3.10 23.47 -5.84
CA PRO A 51 -4.05 24.59 -5.80
C PRO A 51 -5.14 24.44 -4.71
N LYS A 52 -5.27 23.26 -4.09
CA LYS A 52 -6.22 23.00 -3.00
C LYS A 52 -5.62 23.26 -1.61
N LEU A 53 -4.33 23.58 -1.56
CA LEU A 53 -3.62 23.87 -0.31
C LEU A 53 -3.58 25.38 -0.06
N GLU A 54 -3.65 25.75 1.21
CA GLU A 54 -3.34 27.09 1.68
C GLU A 54 -1.91 27.49 1.29
N PRO A 55 -1.63 28.78 1.05
CA PRO A 55 -0.34 29.23 0.51
C PRO A 55 0.87 28.77 1.34
N GLU A 56 0.78 28.83 2.67
CA GLU A 56 1.85 28.34 3.56
C GLU A 56 2.09 26.82 3.43
N LYS A 57 1.01 26.05 3.21
CA LYS A 57 1.09 24.59 3.01
C LYS A 57 1.60 24.23 1.62
N GLN A 58 1.42 25.09 0.62
CA GLN A 58 1.94 24.85 -0.74
C GLN A 58 3.47 24.81 -0.78
N GLU A 59 4.13 25.72 -0.06
CA GLU A 59 5.59 25.77 -0.02
C GLU A 59 6.16 24.50 0.65
N ALA A 60 5.64 24.16 1.82
CA ALA A 60 6.00 22.94 2.53
C ALA A 60 5.72 21.69 1.69
N PHE A 61 4.57 21.62 1.00
CA PHE A 61 4.23 20.50 0.14
C PHE A 61 5.24 20.34 -1.02
N LYS A 62 5.54 21.43 -1.75
CA LYS A 62 6.48 21.40 -2.88
C LYS A 62 7.89 21.00 -2.44
N LYS A 63 8.35 21.45 -1.27
CA LYS A 63 9.67 21.12 -0.72
C LYS A 63 9.80 19.63 -0.38
N ASN A 64 8.76 19.03 0.22
CA ASN A 64 8.81 17.66 0.70
C ASN A 64 8.47 16.62 -0.38
N ILE A 65 7.58 16.96 -1.33
CA ILE A 65 7.06 15.99 -2.29
C ILE A 65 8.14 15.49 -3.27
N GLU A 66 9.15 16.30 -3.58
CA GLU A 66 10.25 15.88 -4.45
C GLU A 66 11.06 14.73 -3.81
N GLY A 67 11.43 14.88 -2.53
CA GLY A 67 12.17 13.85 -1.79
C GLY A 67 11.36 12.56 -1.63
N ALA A 68 10.08 12.69 -1.26
CA ALA A 68 9.17 11.56 -1.15
C ALA A 68 9.03 10.82 -2.50
N THR A 69 8.89 11.54 -3.62
CA THR A 69 8.78 10.94 -4.95
C THR A 69 10.03 10.15 -5.32
N LYS A 70 11.22 10.70 -5.04
CA LYS A 70 12.51 10.02 -5.30
C LYS A 70 12.66 8.75 -4.45
N PHE A 71 12.26 8.81 -3.18
CA PHE A 71 12.31 7.66 -2.28
C PHE A 71 11.39 6.52 -2.74
N LEU A 72 10.15 6.85 -3.15
CA LEU A 72 9.20 5.84 -3.63
C LEU A 72 9.66 5.21 -4.97
N LEU A 73 10.27 6.01 -5.86
CA LEU A 73 10.80 5.54 -7.15
C LEU A 73 11.91 4.49 -7.03
N SER A 74 12.65 4.47 -5.91
CA SER A 74 13.72 3.49 -5.67
C SER A 74 13.22 2.19 -5.04
N LYS A 75 11.96 2.14 -4.56
CA LYS A 75 11.39 1.01 -3.82
C LYS A 75 10.17 0.32 -4.45
N PRO A 76 9.96 0.28 -5.78
CA PRO A 76 8.74 -0.29 -6.34
C PRO A 76 8.54 -1.77 -6.01
N LYS A 77 9.62 -2.54 -5.83
CA LYS A 77 9.57 -3.97 -5.47
C LYS A 77 9.36 -4.22 -3.97
N ASP A 78 9.59 -3.22 -3.13
CA ASP A 78 9.41 -3.33 -1.68
C ASP A 78 7.99 -2.91 -1.25
N LEU A 79 7.26 -2.20 -2.12
CA LEU A 79 5.97 -1.58 -1.80
C LEU A 79 4.76 -2.36 -2.33
N GLN A 80 4.97 -3.23 -3.32
CA GLN A 80 3.95 -4.09 -3.90
C GLN A 80 4.58 -5.47 -4.16
N LEU A 81 3.83 -6.53 -3.83
CA LEU A 81 4.25 -7.93 -3.95
C LEU A 81 4.23 -8.41 -5.40
#